data_AF-A0A534Z689-F1
#
_entry.id   AF-A0A534Z689-F1
#
_cell.length_a   1.000
_cell.length_b   1.000
_cell.length_c   1.000
_cell.angle_alpha   90.00
_cell.angle_beta   90.00
_cell.angle_gamma   90.00
#
_symmetry.space_group_name_H-M   'P 1'
#
loop_
_entity.id
_entity.type
_entity.pdbx_description
1 polymer ?
#
loop_
_entity_poly.entity_id
_entity_poly.type
_entity_poly.pdbx_seq_one_letter_code
_entity_poly.pdbx_strand_id
1 'polypeptide(L)' 'MRTTLDIDEDVLRAAKELARREKKTAGVVISELTRRALTTPPAARAREPKALHGVRPFPKR' A
#
# COMPACT_ATOMS: atom_id res chain seq x y z
N MET A 1 -4.38 4.98 -22.27
CA MET A 1 -4.34 6.42 -22.60
C MET A 1 -2.92 6.92 -22.41
N ARG A 2 -2.50 7.95 -23.15
CA ARG A 2 -1.18 8.59 -22.97
C ARG A 2 -1.38 9.87 -22.18
N THR A 3 -0.82 9.91 -20.97
CA THR A 3 -0.92 11.03 -20.03
C THR A 3 0.49 11.39 -19.60
N THR A 4 0.77 12.67 -19.42
CA THR A 4 2.02 13.15 -18.84
C THR A 4 1.79 13.42 -17.36
N LEU A 5 2.62 12.83 -16.50
CA LEU A 5 2.58 12.99 -15.05
C LEU A 5 4.00 13.31 -14.59
N ASP A 6 4.12 14.20 -13.63
CA ASP A 6 5.38 14.43 -12.91
C ASP A 6 5.52 13.38 -11.80
N ILE A 7 6.66 12.72 -11.73
CA ILE A 7 6.92 11.60 -10.82
C ILE A 7 8.37 11.66 -10.34
N ASP A 8 8.54 11.45 -9.03
CA ASP A 8 9.85 11.42 -8.41
C ASP A 8 10.76 10.34 -9.03
N GLU A 9 12.06 10.63 -9.05
CA GLU A 9 13.06 9.79 -9.73
C GLU A 9 13.16 8.39 -9.09
N ASP A 10 13.04 8.31 -7.77
CA ASP A 10 13.08 7.06 -7.01
C ASP A 10 11.88 6.17 -7.33
N VAL A 11 10.68 6.76 -7.45
CA VAL A 11 9.46 6.08 -7.88
C VAL A 11 9.59 5.57 -9.31
N LEU A 12 10.10 6.39 -10.23
CA LEU A 12 10.33 5.98 -11.61
C LEU A 12 11.33 4.81 -11.70
N ARG A 13 12.40 4.85 -10.90
CA ARG A 13 13.40 3.77 -10.84
C ARG A 13 12.78 2.46 -10.31
N ALA A 14 12.01 2.55 -9.23
CA ALA A 14 11.31 1.39 -8.67
C ALA A 14 10.31 0.79 -9.67
N ALA A 15 9.55 1.64 -10.37
CA ALA A 15 8.61 1.20 -11.41
C ALA A 15 9.32 0.50 -12.57
N LYS A 16 10.49 0.99 -13.02
CA LYS A 16 11.29 0.34 -14.07
C LYS A 16 11.81 -1.03 -13.66
N GLU A 17 12.30 -1.18 -12.43
CA GLU A 17 12.73 -2.49 -11.93
C GLU A 17 11.57 -3.48 -11.84
N LEU A 18 10.42 -3.04 -11.35
CA LEU A 18 9.22 -3.89 -11.29
C LEU A 18 8.74 -4.28 -12.69
N ALA A 19 8.73 -3.33 -13.62
CA ALA A 19 8.38 -3.56 -15.02
C ALA A 19 9.29 -4.60 -15.69
N ARG A 20 10.60 -4.57 -15.40
CA ARG A 20 11.55 -5.57 -15.89
C ARG A 20 11.23 -6.97 -15.35
N ARG A 21 10.89 -7.07 -14.06
CA ARG A 21 10.50 -8.36 -13.42
C ARG A 21 9.21 -8.93 -14.01
N GLU A 22 8.23 -8.06 -14.28
CA GLU A 22 6.92 -8.47 -14.82
C GLU A 22 6.87 -8.55 -16.36
N LYS A 23 7.96 -8.22 -17.06
CA LYS A 23 8.02 -8.12 -18.54
C LYS A 23 6.97 -7.16 -19.12
N LYS A 24 6.70 -6.05 -18.41
CA LYS A 24 5.76 -4.98 -18.80
C LYS A 24 6.52 -3.68 -19.04
N THR A 25 5.84 -2.66 -19.56
CA THR A 25 6.39 -1.30 -19.62
C THR A 25 6.14 -0.58 -18.29
N ALA A 26 7.00 0.40 -17.95
CA ALA A 26 6.85 1.19 -16.74
C ALA A 26 5.48 1.90 -16.67
N GLY A 27 4.96 2.39 -17.79
CA GLY A 27 3.64 3.02 -17.86
C GLY A 27 2.49 2.07 -17.54
N VAL A 28 2.58 0.80 -17.96
CA VAL A 28 1.56 -0.22 -17.61
C VAL A 28 1.61 -0.53 -16.11
N VAL A 29 2.81 -0.73 -15.56
CA VAL A 29 2.99 -0.99 -14.12
C VAL A 29 2.46 0.16 -13.28
N ILE A 30 2.81 1.40 -13.60
CA ILE A 30 2.30 2.59 -12.91
C ILE A 30 0.78 2.66 -13.03
N SER A 31 0.21 2.45 -14.22
CA SER A 31 -1.25 2.48 -14.40
C SER A 31 -1.98 1.41 -13.57
N GLU A 32 -1.41 0.21 -13.45
CA GLU A 32 -1.96 -0.87 -12.62
C GLU A 32 -1.86 -0.53 -11.13
N LEU A 33 -0.73 -0.02 -10.67
CA LEU A 33 -0.52 0.40 -9.27
C LEU A 33 -1.49 1.52 -8.88
N THR A 34 -1.60 2.56 -9.71
CA THR A 34 -2.54 3.66 -9.48
C THR A 34 -3.98 3.16 -9.43
N ARG A 35 -4.36 2.25 -10.33
CA ARG A 35 -5.70 1.65 -10.29
C ARG A 35 -5.94 0.92 -8.97
N ARG A 36 -5.02 0.06 -8.55
CA ARG A 36 -5.11 -0.65 -7.26
C ARG A 36 -5.27 0.33 -6.11
N ALA A 37 -4.41 1.34 -6.03
CA ALA A 37 -4.45 2.35 -4.98
C ALA A 37 -5.78 3.12 -4.92
N LEU A 38 -6.39 3.42 -6.07
CA LEU A 38 -7.66 4.14 -6.14
C LEU A 38 -8.89 3.24 -5.89
N THR A 39 -8.81 1.95 -6.23
CA THR A 39 -9.92 1.01 -6.07
C THR A 39 -9.91 0.26 -4.74
N THR A 40 -8.75 0.16 -4.09
CA THR A 40 -8.64 -0.51 -2.80
C THR A 40 -9.26 0.39 -1.74
N PRO A 41 -10.33 -0.04 -1.05
CA PRO A 41 -10.86 0.71 0.07
C PRO A 41 -9.73 0.90 1.09
N PRO A 42 -9.63 2.07 1.75
CA PRO A 42 -8.57 2.34 2.69
C PRO A 42 -8.50 1.17 3.66
N ALA A 43 -7.34 0.49 3.69
CA ALA A 43 -7.14 -0.64 4.57
C ALA A 43 -7.58 -0.18 5.96
N ALA A 44 -8.60 -0.84 6.52
CA ALA A 44 -9.07 -0.51 7.85
C ALA A 44 -7.82 -0.55 8.72
N ARG A 45 -7.38 0.61 9.23
CA ARG A 45 -6.32 0.67 10.23
C ARG A 45 -6.72 -0.38 11.23
N ALA A 46 -5.91 -1.42 11.40
CA ALA A 46 -6.11 -2.38 12.46
C ALA A 46 -6.16 -1.53 13.73
N ARG A 47 -7.38 -1.27 14.21
CA ARG A 47 -7.58 -0.72 15.53
C ARG A 47 -7.13 -1.85 16.42
N GLU A 48 -5.86 -1.84 16.79
CA GLU A 48 -5.44 -2.62 17.94
C GLU A 48 -6.45 -2.26 19.04
N PRO A 49 -7.18 -3.24 19.58
CA PRO A 49 -8.10 -2.97 20.66
C PRO A 49 -7.28 -2.30 21.76
N LYS A 50 -7.75 -1.14 22.23
CA LYS A 50 -7.07 -0.32 23.24
C LYS A 50 -6.57 -1.24 24.34
N ALA A 51 -5.25 -1.45 24.41
CA ALA A 51 -4.68 -2.33 25.41
C ALA A 51 -5.11 -1.80 26.77
N LEU A 52 -5.88 -2.60 27.50
CA LEU A 52 -6.24 -2.28 28.87
C LEU A 52 -4.96 -2.43 29.68
N HIS A 53 -4.23 -1.33 29.89
CA HIS A 53 -3.02 -1.28 30.73
C HIS A 53 -3.36 -1.37 32.23
N GLY A 54 -4.31 -2.24 32.59
CA GLY A 54 -4.78 -2.45 33.95
C GLY A 54 -4.62 -3.90 34.35
N VAL A 55 -4.36 -4.13 35.64
CA VAL A 55 -4.31 -5.47 36.22
C VAL A 55 -5.72 -6.06 36.23
N ARG A 56 -5.93 -7.22 35.59
CA ARG A 56 -7.18 -7.98 35.72
C ARG A 56 -7.19 -8.68 37.08
N PRO A 57 -8.04 -8.28 38.04
CA PRO A 57 -8.10 -8.96 39.33
C PRO A 57 -8.54 -10.41 39.13
N PHE A 58 -7.92 -11.33 39.88
CA PHE A 58 -8.26 -12.75 39.83
C PHE A 58 -9.69 -12.99 40.38
N PRO A 59 -10.42 -13.97 39.83
CA PRO A 59 -11.74 -14.32 40.35
C PRO A 59 -11.64 -14.81 41.79
N LYS A 60 -12.61 -14.41 42.64
CA LYS A 60 -12.72 -14.91 44.01
C LYS A 60 -13.05 -16.41 43.98
N ARG A 61 -12.30 -17.18 44.77
CA ARG A 61 -12.60 -18.60 45.05
C ARG A 61 -13.81 -18.71 45.96
#